data_AF-A0A544U8V8-F1
#
_entry.id   AF-A0A544U8V8-F1
#
_cell.length_a   1.000
_cell.length_b   1.000
_cell.length_c   1.000
_cell.angle_alpha   90.00
_cell.angle_beta   90.00
_cell.angle_gamma   90.00
#
_symmetry.space_group_name_H-M   'P 1'
#
loop_
_entity.id
_entity.type
_entity.pdbx_description
1 polymer ?
#
loop_
_entity_poly.entity_id
_entity_poly.type
_entity_poly.pdbx_seq_one_letter_code
_entity_poly.pdbx_strand_id
1 'polypeptide(L)'
;MKFIQKISVIGLSVCMLSIVFSSTSMATKIVTEEHLNSVNEKNKKEVNYYKNDSAKILAQETKTVVIETEKKDKSLLEQKTKEFEEKMKMEQLTFIEEGLKKATTLQDVEKVKSEAANLLTKEKELFKAASEKYVKTKIDTEKVNLAMISSSYETVKDDFFTFNKHKFYYYDVNKNEFVPNNKVNKIEEVKEFEKNHIEDSKVKDNPINTLILFILLALLCIIPLLISNSQKNRA
;
A
#
# COMPACT_ATOMS: atom_id res chain seq x y z
N MET A 1 12.24 77.76 27.47
CA MET A 1 10.96 78.16 28.11
C MET A 1 9.84 77.78 27.15
N LYS A 2 8.92 76.88 27.57
CA LYS A 2 7.65 76.44 26.92
C LYS A 2 7.82 75.65 25.60
N PHE A 3 7.66 74.33 25.49
CA PHE A 3 6.59 73.37 25.88
C PHE A 3 5.24 73.61 25.19
N ILE A 4 4.70 72.50 24.64
CA ILE A 4 3.28 72.19 24.29
C ILE A 4 2.91 72.40 22.79
N GLN A 5 2.86 71.33 21.98
CA GLN A 5 1.76 70.37 21.77
C GLN A 5 0.64 70.93 20.87
N LYS A 6 0.54 70.39 19.65
CA LYS A 6 -0.72 70.37 18.86
C LYS A 6 -0.91 68.97 18.28
N ILE A 7 -1.51 68.13 19.11
CA ILE A 7 -2.33 66.99 18.69
C ILE A 7 -3.77 67.53 18.65
N SER A 8 -4.44 67.42 17.51
CA SER A 8 -5.90 67.53 17.35
C SER A 8 -6.19 66.91 15.99
N VAL A 9 -6.60 65.64 15.89
CA VAL A 9 -7.95 65.11 16.20
C VAL A 9 -9.04 65.96 15.56
N ILE A 10 -9.19 65.78 14.24
CA ILE A 10 -10.44 65.85 13.45
C ILE A 10 -10.14 64.89 12.29
N GLY A 11 -10.91 63.87 11.96
CA GLY A 11 -12.22 63.44 12.40
C GLY A 11 -12.59 62.29 11.46
N LEU A 12 -13.08 61.21 12.06
CA LEU A 12 -13.67 60.03 11.42
C LEU A 12 -14.23 60.29 10.02
N SER A 13 -13.74 59.56 9.03
CA SER A 13 -14.56 59.26 7.85
C SER A 13 -14.11 57.95 7.21
N VAL A 14 -14.84 56.89 7.59
CA VAL A 14 -15.25 55.83 6.67
C VAL A 14 -14.10 55.02 6.03
N CYS A 15 -13.31 54.34 6.85
CA CYS A 15 -12.89 52.98 6.51
C CYS A 15 -14.05 52.05 6.86
N MET A 16 -15.10 52.10 6.03
CA MET A 16 -16.13 51.07 6.02
C MET A 16 -15.44 49.75 5.69
N LEU A 17 -15.32 48.92 6.72
CA LEU A 17 -15.12 47.49 6.64
C LEU A 17 -16.11 46.91 5.60
N SER A 18 -15.66 46.75 4.36
CA SER A 18 -16.12 45.67 3.50
C SER A 18 -15.12 44.52 3.66
N ILE A 19 -15.12 43.92 4.86
CA ILE A 19 -14.76 42.50 4.97
C ILE A 19 -15.87 41.78 4.23
N VAL A 20 -15.72 41.65 2.92
CA VAL A 20 -16.38 40.62 2.15
C VAL A 20 -15.84 39.33 2.76
N PHE A 21 -16.62 38.77 3.69
CA PHE A 21 -16.52 37.36 4.05
C PHE A 21 -16.82 36.60 2.76
N SER A 22 -15.78 36.42 1.95
CA SER A 22 -15.68 35.29 1.06
C SER A 22 -15.68 34.09 1.99
N SER A 23 -16.87 33.57 2.28
CA SER A 23 -17.08 32.29 2.90
C SER A 23 -16.52 31.24 1.93
N THR A 24 -15.19 31.11 1.90
CA THR A 24 -14.59 29.82 1.63
C THR A 24 -15.14 28.93 2.73
N SER A 25 -16.10 28.09 2.34
CA SER A 25 -16.48 26.93 3.13
C SER A 25 -15.20 26.11 3.32
N MET A 26 -14.42 26.42 4.35
CA MET A 26 -13.47 25.48 4.88
C MET A 26 -14.33 24.34 5.41
N ALA A 27 -14.51 23.32 4.58
CA ALA A 27 -14.92 22.01 5.04
C ALA A 27 -13.98 21.68 6.20
N THR A 28 -14.51 21.68 7.40
CA THR A 28 -13.79 21.30 8.60
C THR A 28 -13.22 19.91 8.35
N LYS A 29 -11.89 19.84 8.18
CA LYS A 29 -11.13 18.59 8.14
C LYS A 29 -11.39 17.86 9.45
N ILE A 30 -12.34 16.91 9.46
CA ILE A 30 -12.51 16.00 10.58
C ILE A 30 -11.35 15.01 10.49
N VAL A 31 -10.22 15.36 11.09
CA VAL A 31 -9.21 14.37 11.48
C VAL A 31 -9.88 13.53 12.58
N THR A 32 -10.27 12.30 12.26
CA THR A 32 -10.82 11.40 13.28
C THR A 32 -9.65 10.84 14.09
N GLU A 33 -9.73 10.92 15.41
CA GLU A 33 -8.75 10.27 16.31
C GLU A 33 -8.60 8.77 16.00
N GLU A 34 -9.67 8.15 15.51
CA GLU A 34 -9.71 6.77 15.03
C GLU A 34 -8.72 6.50 13.88
N HIS A 35 -8.67 7.37 12.86
CA HIS A 35 -7.72 7.22 11.76
C HIS A 35 -6.27 7.43 12.23
N LEU A 36 -6.05 8.39 13.14
CA LEU A 36 -4.73 8.62 13.71
C LEU A 36 -4.23 7.41 14.49
N ASN A 37 -5.08 6.82 15.33
CA ASN A 37 -4.78 5.60 16.07
C ASN A 37 -4.50 4.43 15.12
N SER A 38 -5.31 4.27 14.07
CA SER A 38 -5.11 3.23 13.06
C SER A 38 -3.78 3.40 12.32
N VAL A 39 -3.38 4.63 11.99
CA VAL A 39 -2.08 4.93 11.38
C VAL A 39 -0.92 4.63 12.34
N ASN A 40 -1.03 5.01 13.61
CA ASN A 40 -0.04 4.69 14.64
C ASN A 40 0.14 3.18 14.78
N GLU A 41 -0.95 2.41 14.89
CA GLU A 41 -0.91 0.95 15.03
C GLU A 41 -0.33 0.25 13.81
N LYS A 42 -0.65 0.73 12.60
CA LYS A 42 -0.03 0.22 11.37
C LYS A 42 1.47 0.51 11.35
N ASN A 43 1.89 1.71 11.73
CA ASN A 43 3.30 2.09 11.71
C ASN A 43 4.13 1.32 12.75
N LYS A 44 3.59 1.08 13.96
CA LYS A 44 4.24 0.22 14.96
C LYS A 44 4.55 -1.18 14.43
N LYS A 45 3.71 -1.71 13.54
CA LYS A 45 3.84 -3.05 12.96
C LYS A 45 4.73 -3.10 11.71
N GLU A 46 4.63 -2.10 10.85
CA GLU A 46 5.22 -2.14 9.49
C GLU A 46 6.49 -1.30 9.33
N VAL A 47 6.71 -0.30 10.20
CA VAL A 47 7.81 0.65 10.07
C VAL A 47 8.90 0.34 11.08
N ASN A 48 10.06 -0.08 10.58
CA ASN A 48 11.25 -0.25 11.40
C ASN A 48 11.66 1.08 12.04
N TYR A 49 12.08 1.03 13.30
CA TYR A 49 12.52 2.20 14.07
C TYR A 49 11.44 3.25 14.30
N TYR A 50 10.16 2.91 14.13
CA TYR A 50 9.07 3.83 14.37
C TYR A 50 9.09 4.38 15.80
N LYS A 51 9.00 5.70 15.94
CA LYS A 51 8.83 6.34 17.25
C LYS A 51 7.36 6.25 17.65
N ASN A 52 7.10 5.58 18.77
CA ASN A 52 5.74 5.36 19.26
C ASN A 52 4.91 6.64 19.29
N ASP A 53 3.71 6.54 18.72
CA ASP A 53 2.67 7.56 18.67
C ASP A 53 3.14 8.92 18.09
N SER A 54 4.17 8.87 17.24
CA SER A 54 4.72 10.06 16.58
C SER A 54 3.96 10.46 15.31
N ALA A 55 2.96 9.67 14.88
CA ALA A 55 2.26 10.00 13.64
C ALA A 55 1.38 11.25 13.82
N LYS A 56 1.24 11.99 12.73
CA LYS A 56 0.39 13.17 12.62
C LYS A 56 -0.33 13.10 11.27
N ILE A 57 -1.61 13.42 11.26
CA ILE A 57 -2.38 13.57 10.02
C ILE A 57 -2.25 15.02 9.56
N LEU A 58 -1.69 15.22 8.37
CA LEU A 58 -1.49 16.52 7.74
C LEU A 58 -2.70 16.89 6.87
N ALA A 59 -3.27 15.90 6.19
CA ALA A 59 -4.50 16.05 5.43
C ALA A 59 -5.27 14.73 5.40
N GLN A 60 -6.58 14.86 5.30
CA GLN A 60 -7.51 13.75 5.13
C GLN A 60 -8.62 14.20 4.22
N GLU A 61 -8.98 13.34 3.27
CA GLU A 61 -10.15 13.50 2.42
C GLU A 61 -10.84 12.15 2.26
N THR A 62 -12.17 12.14 2.32
CA THR A 62 -12.97 10.93 2.13
C THR A 62 -13.78 11.06 0.85
N LYS A 63 -13.59 10.12 -0.08
CA LYS A 63 -14.29 10.07 -1.35
C LYS A 63 -14.74 8.66 -1.67
N THR A 64 -15.91 8.54 -2.28
CA THR A 64 -16.34 7.27 -2.88
C THR A 64 -15.60 7.08 -4.20
N VAL A 65 -14.79 6.03 -4.29
CA VAL A 65 -14.00 5.69 -5.47
C VAL A 65 -14.36 4.29 -5.97
N VAL A 66 -14.06 4.02 -7.24
CA VAL A 66 -14.20 2.68 -7.81
C VAL A 66 -12.84 2.00 -7.78
N ILE A 67 -12.75 0.88 -7.06
CA ILE A 67 -11.55 0.03 -7.03
C ILE A 67 -11.77 -1.12 -8.01
N GLU A 68 -10.84 -1.26 -8.95
CA GLU A 68 -10.80 -2.39 -9.87
C GLU A 68 -9.95 -3.52 -9.28
N THR A 69 -10.51 -4.72 -9.19
CA THR A 69 -9.80 -5.92 -8.74
C THR A 69 -9.78 -6.97 -9.84
N GLU A 70 -8.60 -7.47 -10.17
CA GLU A 70 -8.45 -8.58 -11.10
C GLU A 70 -8.84 -9.90 -10.42
N LYS A 71 -9.86 -10.58 -10.96
CA LYS A 71 -10.29 -11.90 -10.52
C LYS A 71 -10.10 -12.90 -11.65
N LYS A 72 -9.58 -14.08 -11.31
CA LYS A 72 -9.52 -15.21 -12.25
C LYS A 72 -10.91 -15.77 -12.46
N ASP A 73 -11.46 -15.60 -13.65
CA ASP A 73 -12.67 -16.25 -14.12
C ASP A 73 -12.33 -17.67 -14.61
N LYS A 74 -12.80 -18.66 -13.85
CA LYS A 74 -12.60 -20.09 -14.13
C LYS A 74 -13.83 -20.74 -14.74
N SER A 75 -14.89 -20.00 -15.05
CA SER A 75 -16.14 -20.55 -15.60
C SER A 75 -15.89 -21.38 -16.87
N LEU A 76 -15.09 -20.85 -17.80
CA LEU A 76 -14.71 -21.54 -19.03
C LEU A 76 -13.84 -22.77 -18.75
N LEU A 77 -12.93 -22.70 -17.76
CA LEU A 77 -12.13 -23.84 -17.33
C LEU A 77 -13.01 -24.96 -16.77
N GLU A 78 -13.98 -24.63 -15.92
CA GLU A 78 -14.92 -25.58 -15.34
C GLU A 78 -15.78 -26.24 -16.42
N GLN A 79 -16.30 -25.47 -17.37
CA GLN A 79 -17.04 -26.00 -18.52
C GLN A 79 -16.16 -26.95 -19.34
N LYS A 80 -14.96 -26.53 -19.72
CA LYS A 80 -14.05 -27.34 -20.55
C LYS A 80 -13.57 -28.60 -19.84
N THR A 81 -13.45 -28.57 -18.52
CA THR A 81 -13.11 -29.74 -17.70
C THR A 81 -14.25 -30.77 -17.74
N LYS A 82 -15.51 -30.34 -17.61
CA LYS A 82 -16.67 -31.24 -17.72
C LYS A 82 -16.77 -31.86 -19.11
N GLU A 83 -16.65 -31.05 -20.17
CA GLU A 83 -16.65 -31.54 -21.57
C GLU A 83 -15.54 -32.57 -21.80
N PHE A 84 -14.34 -32.31 -21.27
CA PHE A 84 -13.21 -33.23 -21.35
C PHE A 84 -13.47 -34.54 -20.60
N GLU A 85 -13.97 -34.49 -19.36
CA GLU A 85 -14.29 -35.69 -18.58
C GLU A 85 -15.34 -36.57 -19.24
N GLU A 86 -16.38 -35.98 -19.83
CA GLU A 86 -17.41 -36.70 -20.58
C GLU A 86 -16.82 -37.33 -21.85
N LYS A 87 -16.03 -36.57 -22.62
CA LYS A 87 -15.34 -37.08 -23.82
C LYS A 87 -14.44 -38.27 -23.47
N MET A 88 -13.64 -38.16 -22.42
CA MET A 88 -12.71 -39.21 -22.00
C MET A 88 -13.43 -40.48 -21.55
N LYS A 89 -14.56 -40.36 -20.85
CA LYS A 89 -15.38 -41.52 -20.48
C LYS A 89 -15.87 -42.26 -21.72
N MET A 90 -16.36 -41.53 -22.73
CA MET A 90 -16.84 -42.12 -23.98
C MET A 90 -15.71 -42.77 -24.79
N GLU A 91 -14.55 -42.10 -24.91
CA GLU A 91 -13.39 -42.62 -25.64
C GLU A 91 -12.78 -43.85 -24.94
N GLN A 92 -12.66 -43.84 -23.62
CA GLN A 92 -12.22 -45.02 -22.86
C GLN A 92 -13.16 -46.21 -23.04
N LEU A 93 -14.48 -45.98 -22.96
CA LEU A 93 -15.48 -47.04 -23.11
C LEU A 93 -15.42 -47.64 -24.52
N THR A 94 -15.35 -46.80 -25.54
CA THR A 94 -15.19 -47.22 -26.94
C THR A 94 -13.89 -48.03 -27.15
N PHE A 95 -12.76 -47.54 -26.62
CA PHE A 95 -11.47 -48.23 -26.72
C PHE A 95 -11.49 -49.60 -26.04
N ILE A 96 -12.09 -49.69 -24.85
CA ILE A 96 -12.24 -50.96 -24.13
C ILE A 96 -13.15 -51.91 -24.90
N GLU A 97 -14.30 -51.46 -25.39
CA GLU A 97 -15.22 -52.30 -26.17
C GLU A 97 -14.57 -52.85 -27.45
N GLU A 98 -13.84 -52.03 -28.20
CA GLU A 98 -13.13 -52.47 -29.39
C GLU A 98 -11.96 -53.42 -29.08
N GLY A 99 -11.22 -53.14 -28.01
CA GLY A 99 -10.14 -54.00 -27.54
C GLY A 99 -10.64 -55.36 -27.07
N LEU A 100 -11.73 -55.39 -26.30
CA LEU A 100 -12.35 -56.63 -25.81
C LEU A 100 -12.93 -57.48 -26.94
N LYS A 101 -13.49 -56.90 -28.00
CA LYS A 101 -13.95 -57.65 -29.19
C LYS A 101 -12.83 -58.40 -29.90
N LYS A 102 -11.58 -57.93 -29.77
CA LYS A 102 -10.39 -58.53 -30.38
C LYS A 102 -9.60 -59.41 -29.42
N ALA A 103 -9.91 -59.34 -28.12
CA ALA A 103 -9.24 -60.11 -27.08
C ALA A 103 -9.67 -61.59 -27.15
N THR A 104 -8.69 -62.48 -27.18
CA THR A 104 -8.94 -63.94 -27.17
C THR A 104 -8.44 -64.61 -25.90
N THR A 105 -7.59 -63.92 -25.15
CA THR A 105 -7.01 -64.38 -23.90
C THR A 105 -7.21 -63.37 -22.77
N LEU A 106 -7.06 -63.84 -21.53
CA LEU A 106 -7.12 -62.98 -20.35
C LEU A 106 -6.00 -61.93 -20.34
N GLN A 107 -4.84 -62.25 -20.93
CA GLN A 107 -3.70 -61.35 -21.07
C GLN A 107 -4.00 -60.19 -22.03
N ASP A 108 -4.77 -60.46 -23.10
CA ASP A 108 -5.26 -59.41 -24.01
C ASP A 108 -6.20 -58.43 -23.29
N VAL A 109 -7.06 -58.94 -22.40
CA VAL A 109 -7.98 -58.13 -21.59
C VAL A 109 -7.21 -57.20 -20.64
N GLU A 110 -6.20 -57.72 -19.95
CA GLU A 110 -5.34 -56.91 -19.09
C GLU A 110 -4.57 -55.84 -19.86
N LYS A 111 -4.08 -56.18 -21.06
CA LYS A 111 -3.40 -55.25 -21.95
C LYS A 111 -4.32 -54.11 -22.38
N VAL A 112 -5.54 -54.41 -22.82
CA VAL A 112 -6.55 -53.39 -23.20
C VAL A 112 -6.85 -52.44 -22.03
N LYS A 113 -7.01 -52.98 -20.81
CA LYS A 113 -7.23 -52.17 -19.60
C LYS A 113 -6.05 -51.24 -19.30
N SER A 114 -4.83 -51.74 -19.41
CA SER A 114 -3.60 -50.97 -19.20
C SER A 114 -3.45 -49.85 -20.24
N GLU A 115 -3.67 -50.17 -21.52
CA GLU A 115 -3.61 -49.20 -22.61
C GLU A 115 -4.67 -48.10 -22.46
N ALA A 116 -5.90 -48.44 -22.08
CA ALA A 116 -6.97 -47.47 -21.81
C ALA A 116 -6.62 -46.51 -20.66
N ALA A 117 -5.95 -47.01 -19.62
CA ALA A 117 -5.50 -46.20 -18.48
C ALA A 117 -4.34 -45.26 -18.86
N ASN A 118 -3.39 -45.75 -19.67
CA ASN A 118 -2.28 -44.95 -20.18
C ASN A 118 -2.76 -43.83 -21.11
N LEU A 119 -3.73 -44.13 -21.99
CA LEU A 119 -4.36 -43.13 -22.86
C LEU A 119 -5.01 -42.00 -22.04
N LEU A 120 -5.79 -42.35 -21.02
CA LEU A 120 -6.41 -41.37 -20.13
C LEU A 120 -5.40 -40.49 -19.40
N THR A 121 -4.31 -41.10 -18.94
CA THR A 121 -3.26 -40.38 -18.22
C THR A 121 -2.59 -39.36 -19.13
N LYS A 122 -2.23 -39.77 -20.35
CA LYS A 122 -1.62 -38.89 -21.36
C LYS A 122 -2.54 -37.74 -21.77
N GLU A 123 -3.82 -38.01 -22.00
CA GLU A 123 -4.78 -36.96 -22.38
C GLU A 123 -5.07 -35.99 -21.24
N LYS A 124 -5.12 -36.47 -19.99
CA LYS A 124 -5.26 -35.60 -18.80
C LYS A 124 -4.08 -34.65 -18.65
N GLU A 125 -2.86 -35.11 -18.92
CA GLU A 125 -1.66 -34.27 -18.88
C GLU A 125 -1.70 -33.19 -19.97
N LEU A 126 -2.08 -33.56 -21.20
CA LEU A 126 -2.25 -32.61 -22.30
C LEU A 126 -3.34 -31.57 -22.01
N PHE A 127 -4.48 -32.00 -21.46
CA PHE A 127 -5.55 -31.10 -21.05
C PHE A 127 -5.09 -30.16 -19.94
N LYS A 128 -4.38 -30.66 -18.93
CA LYS A 128 -3.83 -29.83 -17.85
C LYS A 128 -2.89 -28.76 -18.40
N ALA A 129 -2.00 -29.12 -19.34
CA ALA A 129 -1.11 -28.16 -19.99
C ALA A 129 -1.86 -27.11 -20.82
N ALA A 130 -2.97 -27.48 -21.47
CA ALA A 130 -3.80 -26.54 -22.24
C ALA A 130 -4.73 -25.68 -21.37
N SER A 131 -5.07 -26.16 -20.17
CA SER A 131 -6.13 -25.62 -19.31
C SER A 131 -5.87 -24.20 -18.81
N GLU A 132 -4.60 -23.78 -18.75
CA GLU A 132 -4.21 -22.42 -18.36
C GLU A 132 -4.81 -21.36 -19.28
N LYS A 133 -5.06 -21.71 -20.55
CA LYS A 133 -5.68 -20.81 -21.55
C LYS A 133 -7.16 -20.53 -21.29
N TYR A 134 -7.82 -21.33 -20.46
CA TYR A 134 -9.23 -21.18 -20.14
C TYR A 134 -9.49 -20.31 -18.90
N VAL A 135 -8.43 -19.93 -18.17
CA VAL A 135 -8.53 -18.98 -17.07
C VAL A 135 -8.43 -17.57 -17.65
N LYS A 136 -9.54 -16.84 -17.65
CA LYS A 136 -9.56 -15.44 -18.09
C LYS A 136 -9.42 -14.51 -16.89
N THR A 137 -8.78 -13.38 -17.08
CA THR A 137 -8.84 -12.29 -16.08
C THR A 137 -10.12 -11.51 -16.29
N LYS A 138 -10.96 -11.42 -15.26
CA LYS A 138 -12.14 -10.56 -15.21
C LYS A 138 -11.84 -9.42 -14.25
N ILE A 139 -12.17 -8.20 -14.66
CA ILE A 139 -12.08 -7.03 -13.80
C ILE A 139 -13.41 -6.94 -13.04
N ASP A 140 -13.32 -7.00 -11.72
CA ASP A 140 -14.43 -6.74 -10.81
C ASP A 140 -14.31 -5.31 -10.29
N THR A 141 -15.42 -4.60 -10.15
CA THR A 141 -15.43 -3.21 -9.72
C THR A 141 -16.23 -3.06 -8.45
N GLU A 142 -15.63 -2.44 -7.44
CA GLU A 142 -16.26 -2.19 -6.15
C GLU A 142 -16.26 -0.69 -5.86
N LYS A 143 -17.41 -0.15 -5.45
CA LYS A 143 -17.50 1.22 -4.94
C LYS A 143 -17.11 1.20 -3.47
N VAL A 144 -16.04 1.91 -3.13
CA VAL A 144 -15.46 1.96 -1.80
C VAL A 144 -15.46 3.39 -1.28
N ASN A 145 -15.83 3.58 -0.02
CA ASN A 145 -15.70 4.86 0.65
C ASN A 145 -14.27 4.98 1.21
N LEU A 146 -13.39 5.65 0.46
CA LEU A 146 -11.96 5.68 0.73
C LEU A 146 -11.58 6.96 1.46
N ALA A 147 -11.03 6.82 2.67
CA ALA A 147 -10.30 7.89 3.35
C ALA A 147 -8.84 7.88 2.89
N MET A 148 -8.44 8.96 2.22
CA MET A 148 -7.08 9.25 1.79
C MET A 148 -6.42 10.11 2.85
N ILE A 149 -5.27 9.68 3.38
CA ILE A 149 -4.62 10.28 4.55
C ILE A 149 -3.17 10.61 4.21
N SER A 150 -2.82 11.89 4.26
CA SER A 150 -1.44 12.39 4.25
C SER A 150 -0.95 12.42 5.69
N SER A 151 0.09 11.65 6.02
CA SER A 151 0.60 11.56 7.39
C SER A 151 2.12 11.68 7.46
N SER A 152 2.61 12.38 8.48
CA SER A 152 4.01 12.39 8.88
C SER A 152 4.22 11.62 10.18
N TYR A 153 5.43 11.08 10.36
CA TYR A 153 5.83 10.38 11.58
C TYR A 153 7.34 10.43 11.78
N GLU A 154 7.81 10.00 12.94
CA GLU A 154 9.23 9.97 13.29
C GLU A 154 9.76 8.54 13.34
N THR A 155 11.03 8.36 12.97
CA THR A 155 11.80 7.13 13.16
C THR A 155 13.07 7.43 13.93
N VAL A 156 13.48 6.56 14.86
CA VAL A 156 14.67 6.74 15.71
C VAL A 156 15.65 5.60 15.45
N LYS A 157 16.78 5.92 14.83
CA LYS A 157 17.87 4.98 14.56
C LYS A 157 19.00 5.17 15.58
N ASP A 158 19.59 4.05 16.01
CA ASP A 158 20.72 4.03 16.94
C ASP A 158 20.43 4.81 18.24
N ASP A 159 19.16 4.88 18.66
CA ASP A 159 18.64 5.61 19.83
C ASP A 159 18.73 7.15 19.81
N PHE A 160 19.43 7.78 18.85
CA PHE A 160 19.62 9.23 18.82
C PHE A 160 19.34 9.92 17.47
N PHE A 161 19.40 9.21 16.34
CA PHE A 161 19.08 9.83 15.05
C PHE A 161 17.58 9.79 14.78
N THR A 162 16.93 10.95 14.82
CA THR A 162 15.48 11.07 14.57
C THR A 162 15.22 11.54 13.15
N PHE A 163 14.57 10.73 12.33
CA PHE A 163 14.18 11.10 10.97
C PHE A 163 12.68 11.27 10.88
N ASN A 164 12.27 12.45 10.45
CA ASN A 164 10.90 12.69 10.04
C ASN A 164 10.65 11.97 8.72
N LYS A 165 9.48 11.36 8.57
CA LYS A 165 9.03 10.64 7.38
C LYS A 165 7.61 11.08 7.03
N HIS A 166 7.24 10.87 5.78
CA HIS A 166 5.89 11.10 5.27
C HIS A 166 5.42 9.86 4.51
N LYS A 167 4.13 9.56 4.61
CA LYS A 167 3.48 8.48 3.85
C LYS A 167 2.00 8.78 3.65
N PHE A 168 1.49 8.37 2.51
CA PHE A 168 0.06 8.31 2.24
C PHE A 168 -0.53 6.97 2.68
N TYR A 169 -1.70 7.03 3.32
CA TYR A 169 -2.49 5.86 3.70
C TYR A 169 -3.87 5.93 3.08
N TYR A 170 -4.41 4.75 2.79
CA TYR A 170 -5.70 4.57 2.16
C TYR A 170 -6.52 3.65 3.05
N TYR A 171 -7.69 4.09 3.48
CA TYR A 171 -8.49 3.39 4.46
C TYR A 171 -9.92 3.24 3.94
N ASP A 172 -10.41 2.00 3.85
CA ASP A 172 -11.81 1.70 3.53
C ASP A 172 -12.64 1.91 4.79
N VAL A 173 -13.43 2.99 4.79
CA VAL A 173 -14.25 3.40 5.94
C VAL A 173 -15.35 2.38 6.25
N ASN A 174 -15.80 1.61 5.25
CA ASN A 174 -16.88 0.65 5.46
C ASN A 174 -16.36 -0.67 6.03
N LYS A 175 -15.17 -1.10 5.60
CA LYS A 175 -14.54 -2.35 6.05
C LYS A 175 -13.60 -2.16 7.23
N ASN A 176 -13.33 -0.92 7.63
CA ASN A 176 -12.38 -0.56 8.68
C ASN A 176 -10.98 -1.13 8.45
N GLU A 177 -10.51 -1.11 7.21
CA GLU A 177 -9.22 -1.70 6.83
C GLU A 177 -8.37 -0.79 5.93
N PHE A 178 -7.05 -0.92 6.02
CA PHE A 178 -6.15 -0.22 5.11
C PHE A 178 -6.13 -0.90 3.74
N VAL A 179 -6.38 -0.12 2.71
CA VAL A 179 -6.28 -0.55 1.32
C VAL A 179 -4.82 -0.45 0.85
N PRO A 180 -4.25 -1.53 0.29
CA PRO A 180 -2.91 -1.49 -0.29
C PRO A 180 -2.76 -0.47 -1.43
N ASN A 181 -1.64 0.26 -1.45
CA ASN A 181 -1.37 1.31 -2.45
C ASN A 181 -1.49 0.81 -3.90
N ASN A 182 -1.12 -0.43 -4.19
CA ASN A 182 -1.20 -1.01 -5.54
C ASN A 182 -2.64 -1.20 -6.05
N LYS A 183 -3.65 -1.15 -5.18
CA LYS A 183 -5.06 -1.20 -5.57
C LYS A 183 -5.65 0.17 -5.91
N VAL A 184 -5.01 1.25 -5.44
CA VAL A 184 -5.58 2.61 -5.48
C VAL A 184 -4.75 3.61 -6.29
N ASN A 185 -3.49 3.28 -6.60
CA ASN A 185 -2.57 4.16 -7.34
C ASN A 185 -3.02 4.52 -8.77
N LYS A 186 -3.97 3.77 -9.35
CA LYS A 186 -4.54 4.06 -10.68
C LYS A 186 -5.74 5.01 -10.62
N ILE A 187 -6.36 5.17 -9.45
CA ILE A 187 -7.56 5.97 -9.23
C ILE A 187 -7.21 7.45 -9.34
N GLU A 188 -7.98 8.21 -10.12
CA GLU A 188 -7.66 9.60 -10.43
C GLU A 188 -7.79 10.51 -9.21
N GLU A 189 -8.81 10.29 -8.38
CA GLU A 189 -9.04 11.01 -7.13
C GLU A 189 -7.86 10.83 -6.15
N VAL A 190 -7.24 9.65 -6.15
CA VAL A 190 -6.07 9.34 -5.32
C VAL A 190 -4.84 10.08 -5.83
N LYS A 191 -4.61 10.08 -7.14
CA LYS A 191 -3.49 10.84 -7.73
C LYS A 191 -3.64 12.33 -7.52
N GLU A 192 -4.86 12.85 -7.64
CA GLU A 192 -5.17 14.26 -7.38
C GLU A 192 -4.86 14.62 -5.92
N PHE A 193 -5.32 13.78 -4.98
CA PHE A 193 -5.01 13.96 -3.56
C PHE A 193 -3.49 13.93 -3.29
N GLU A 194 -2.77 12.91 -3.78
CA GLU A 194 -1.31 12.81 -3.60
C GLU A 194 -0.58 14.02 -4.19
N LYS A 195 -1.00 14.49 -5.38
CA LYS A 195 -0.41 15.66 -6.04
C LYS A 195 -0.66 16.94 -5.25
N ASN A 196 -1.86 17.14 -4.72
CA ASN A 196 -2.21 18.31 -3.92
C ASN A 196 -1.45 18.34 -2.58
N HIS A 197 -1.02 17.17 -2.10
CA HIS A 197 -0.31 16.99 -0.83
C HIS A 197 1.16 16.58 -1.00
N ILE A 198 1.75 16.74 -2.20
CA ILE A 198 3.14 16.36 -2.44
C ILE A 198 4.14 17.22 -1.66
N GLU A 199 3.76 18.47 -1.37
CA GLU A 199 4.56 19.39 -0.55
C GLU A 199 4.61 18.94 0.92
N ASP A 200 3.59 18.21 1.40
CA ASP A 200 3.60 17.61 2.73
C ASP A 200 4.71 16.55 2.86
N SER A 201 5.12 15.96 1.73
CA SER A 201 6.22 15.00 1.63
C SER A 201 7.60 15.64 1.71
N LYS A 202 7.72 16.98 1.60
CA LYS A 202 8.99 17.69 1.77
C LYS A 202 9.33 17.79 3.25
N VAL A 203 9.74 16.66 3.78
CA VAL A 203 10.11 16.53 5.18
C VAL A 203 11.52 17.08 5.37
N LYS A 204 11.65 18.11 6.20
CA LYS A 204 12.96 18.67 6.57
C LYS A 204 13.72 17.70 7.47
N ASP A 205 15.01 17.57 7.21
CA ASP A 205 15.93 16.87 8.10
C ASP A 205 15.89 17.48 9.50
N ASN A 206 16.03 16.63 10.51
CA ASN A 206 16.07 17.08 11.89
C ASN A 206 17.42 17.74 12.16
N PRO A 207 17.49 19.06 12.46
CA PRO A 207 18.75 19.76 12.72
C PRO A 207 19.54 19.17 13.89
N ILE A 208 18.86 18.46 14.81
CA ILE A 208 19.49 17.75 15.93
C ILE A 208 20.40 16.63 15.41
N ASN A 209 20.03 15.93 14.33
CA ASN A 209 20.88 14.89 13.75
C ASN A 209 22.20 15.47 13.23
N THR A 210 22.13 16.63 12.59
CA THR A 210 23.30 17.36 12.10
C THR A 210 24.21 17.77 13.27
N LEU A 211 23.63 18.27 14.37
CA LEU A 211 24.38 18.60 15.57
C LEU A 211 25.07 17.36 16.18
N ILE A 212 24.35 16.24 16.30
CA ILE A 212 24.90 14.97 16.79
C ILE A 212 26.09 14.53 15.92
N LEU A 213 25.96 14.62 14.59
CA LEU A 213 27.03 14.27 13.67
C LEU A 213 28.28 15.13 13.90
N PHE A 214 28.11 16.44 14.11
CA PHE A 214 29.24 17.33 14.42
C PHE A 214 29.89 16.99 15.76
N ILE A 215 29.12 16.62 16.79
CA ILE A 215 29.65 16.19 18.08
C ILE A 215 30.46 14.90 17.92
N LEU A 216 29.92 13.90 17.21
CA LEU A 216 30.63 12.64 16.94
C LEU A 216 31.92 12.87 16.14
N LEU A 217 31.89 13.76 15.16
CA LEU A 217 33.07 14.14 14.38
C LEU A 217 34.12 14.86 15.24
N ALA A 218 33.69 15.76 16.14
CA ALA A 218 34.58 16.43 17.06
C ALA A 218 35.24 15.43 18.03
N LEU A 219 34.48 14.47 18.56
CA LEU A 219 35.01 13.42 19.44
C LEU A 219 36.08 12.56 18.74
N LEU A 220 35.90 12.23 17.45
CA LEU A 220 36.92 11.52 16.67
C LEU A 220 38.26 12.26 16.60
N CYS A 221 38.24 13.60 16.57
CA CYS A 221 39.45 14.41 16.58
C CYS A 221 40.03 14.61 17.99
N ILE A 222 39.16 14.80 19.00
CA ILE A 222 39.57 15.14 20.36
C ILE A 222 40.11 13.92 21.11
N ILE A 223 39.50 12.75 20.98
CA ILE A 223 39.88 11.54 21.73
C ILE A 223 41.35 11.14 21.49
N PRO A 224 41.87 11.05 20.25
CA PRO A 224 43.27 10.75 20.00
C PRO A 224 44.24 11.77 20.61
N LEU A 225 43.89 13.07 20.57
CA LEU A 225 44.70 14.14 21.16
C LEU A 225 44.76 14.02 22.69
N LEU A 226 43.63 13.71 23.33
CA LEU A 226 43.57 13.48 24.78
C LEU A 226 44.37 12.23 25.19
N ILE A 227 44.27 11.14 24.44
CA ILE A 227 45.04 9.91 24.70
C ILE A 227 46.54 10.20 24.58
N SER A 228 46.96 10.85 23.49
CA SER A 228 48.36 11.21 23.25
C SER A 228 48.94 12.09 24.36
N ASN A 229 48.23 13.14 24.78
CA ASN A 229 48.66 13.99 25.89
C ASN A 229 48.68 13.26 27.24
N SER A 230 47.75 12.34 27.48
CA SER A 230 47.74 11.55 28.73
C SER A 230 48.92 10.57 28.83
N GLN A 231 49.36 9.99 27.71
CA GLN A 231 50.54 9.12 27.67
C GLN A 231 51.82 9.92 27.90
N LYS A 232 51.91 11.12 27.33
CA LYS A 232 53.06 12.02 27.53
C LYS A 232 53.21 12.49 28.98
N ASN A 233 52.11 12.62 29.73
CA ASN A 233 52.14 13.01 31.14
C ASN A 233 52.35 11.83 32.12
N ARG A 234 52.45 10.59 31.62
CA ARG A 234 52.71 9.37 32.41
C ARG A 234 54.12 8.80 32.22
N ALA A 235 54.91 9.35 31.30
CA ALA A 235 56.33 9.07 31.11
C ALA A 235 57.17 10.17 31.77
#